data_AF-A0AB74C1M6-F1
#
_entry.id   AF-A0AB74C1M6-F1
#
_cell.length_a   1.000
_cell.length_b   1.000
_cell.length_c   1.000
_cell.angle_alpha   90.00
_cell.angle_beta   90.00
_cell.angle_gamma   90.00
#
_symmetry.space_group_name_H-M   'P 1'
#
loop_
_entity.id
_entity.type
_entity.pdbx_description
1 polymer ?
#
loop_
_entity_poly.entity_id
_entity_poly.type
_entity_poly.pdbx_seq_one_letter_code
_entity_poly.pdbx_strand_id
1 'polypeptide(L)'
;MRLEKLRAPVSPSLFVLGMYYSCLAFSASALKRYLEGYISLRPPRLDLDSCTPLVDALLVSLQLLPFQEPGYDSSEMRSVVTGESADGCFSEHNLHSIMCWADYRDSTHSVGPYLSLLARLQSDRTLQDIWDRMTKRLRPESPHTFHSAYGCVKALVDVGNHRKAVTYLRQISKCANGNLPSLSDFEGLKGLLAAERVAYAIPQLAGKEYPSILEAQLEDMEKRLGITWNRRKSVHTSISNPLYISSNQPILTVDGDSAGYGSNMRLIAEIEALGCSKSMLELGKVANLLDEFEGDYIRIFIPNEDAAPYDFAWFPQRSPIELPNDSLLVGIDRNEAWSPSTLGLLRVRPHRHGVSLVTEYCLHLMQLGYLVARPKSAQGAFLEAAQSWEETGHIVTWDRAFGRFIVVFVGKSREPLDAEKQLFAPNLSFGLDAVMRVCPGKDLPGQTDSTPPFGHSYSMYCVDADPGPDLVFETTS
;
A
#
# COMPACT_ATOMS: atom_id res chain seq x y z
N MET A 1 23.93 -18.24 -16.24
CA MET A 1 23.16 -19.30 -15.56
C MET A 1 23.95 -20.62 -15.57
N ARG A 2 23.81 -21.51 -14.57
CA ARG A 2 24.53 -22.81 -14.54
C ARG A 2 24.22 -23.69 -15.77
N LEU A 3 23.02 -23.55 -16.34
CA LEU A 3 22.57 -24.21 -17.57
C LEU A 3 23.31 -23.75 -18.84
N GLU A 4 23.68 -22.46 -18.94
CA GLU A 4 24.50 -21.96 -20.06
C GLU A 4 25.90 -22.58 -20.03
N LYS A 5 26.48 -22.75 -18.82
CA LYS A 5 27.77 -23.46 -18.64
C LYS A 5 27.68 -24.94 -19.01
N LEU A 6 26.48 -25.51 -19.00
CA LEU A 6 26.21 -26.91 -19.36
C LEU A 6 25.84 -27.09 -20.84
N ARG A 7 25.81 -26.01 -21.66
CA ARG A 7 25.40 -26.01 -23.08
C ARG A 7 24.02 -26.64 -23.32
N ALA A 8 23.15 -26.68 -22.31
CA ALA A 8 21.79 -27.17 -22.45
C ALA A 8 20.93 -26.12 -23.20
N PRO A 9 19.97 -26.53 -24.04
CA PRO A 9 19.04 -25.60 -24.67
C PRO A 9 18.22 -24.90 -23.58
N VAL A 10 18.31 -23.57 -23.52
CA VAL A 10 17.53 -22.75 -22.59
C VAL A 10 16.22 -22.37 -23.28
N SER A 11 15.09 -22.74 -22.68
CA SER A 11 13.79 -22.36 -23.22
C SER A 11 13.53 -20.85 -23.08
N PRO A 12 12.74 -20.23 -23.98
CA PRO A 12 12.33 -18.83 -23.83
C PRO A 12 11.67 -18.54 -22.47
N SER A 13 10.92 -19.50 -21.93
CA SER A 13 10.27 -19.40 -20.61
C SER A 13 11.26 -19.22 -19.45
N LEU A 14 12.46 -19.80 -19.52
CA LEU A 14 13.50 -19.60 -18.50
C LEU A 14 14.06 -18.18 -18.53
N PHE A 15 14.14 -17.55 -19.70
CA PHE A 15 14.51 -16.14 -19.81
C PHE A 15 13.41 -15.24 -19.25
N VAL A 16 12.13 -15.53 -19.52
CA VAL A 16 10.99 -14.80 -18.92
C VAL A 16 11.02 -14.89 -17.40
N LEU A 17 11.28 -16.08 -16.85
CA LEU A 17 11.45 -16.26 -15.42
C LEU A 17 12.65 -15.47 -14.87
N GLY A 18 13.78 -15.46 -15.59
CA GLY A 18 14.94 -14.65 -15.25
C GLY A 18 14.63 -13.14 -15.26
N MET A 19 13.88 -12.66 -16.25
CA MET A 19 13.39 -11.29 -16.31
C MET A 19 12.50 -10.97 -15.11
N TYR A 20 11.58 -11.86 -14.75
CA TYR A 20 10.71 -11.70 -13.58
C TYR A 20 11.49 -11.52 -12.28
N TYR A 21 12.43 -12.42 -11.97
CA TYR A 21 13.26 -12.26 -10.78
C TYR A 21 14.17 -11.02 -10.82
N SER A 22 14.59 -10.60 -12.02
CA SER A 22 15.36 -9.36 -12.17
C SER A 22 14.51 -8.12 -11.93
N CYS A 23 13.24 -8.14 -12.36
CA CYS A 23 12.26 -7.11 -12.05
C CYS A 23 11.98 -7.05 -10.55
N LEU A 24 11.83 -8.21 -9.89
CA LEU A 24 11.59 -8.25 -8.44
C LEU A 24 12.76 -7.70 -7.64
N ALA A 25 13.98 -8.01 -8.07
CA ALA A 25 15.22 -7.51 -7.47
C ALA A 25 15.58 -6.08 -7.92
N PHE A 26 14.76 -5.44 -8.75
CA PHE A 26 15.02 -4.16 -9.41
C PHE A 26 16.42 -4.04 -10.07
N SER A 27 16.94 -5.14 -10.61
CA SER A 27 18.30 -5.20 -11.17
C SER A 27 18.30 -4.96 -12.68
N ALA A 28 18.67 -3.75 -13.11
CA ALA A 28 18.72 -3.39 -14.53
C ALA A 28 19.74 -4.25 -15.32
N SER A 29 20.91 -4.53 -14.73
CA SER A 29 21.95 -5.34 -15.37
C SER A 29 21.53 -6.80 -15.56
N ALA A 30 20.86 -7.40 -14.57
CA ALA A 30 20.32 -8.76 -14.69
C ALA A 30 19.18 -8.81 -15.72
N LEU A 31 18.26 -7.83 -15.67
CA LEU A 31 17.15 -7.74 -16.63
C LEU A 31 17.67 -7.63 -18.06
N LYS A 32 18.65 -6.76 -18.30
CA LYS A 32 19.31 -6.59 -19.60
C LYS A 32 19.89 -7.91 -20.12
N ARG A 33 20.60 -8.65 -19.26
CA ARG A 33 21.19 -9.94 -19.63
C ARG A 33 20.13 -10.95 -20.07
N TYR A 34 19.05 -11.11 -19.31
CA TYR A 34 18.00 -12.07 -19.66
C TYR A 34 17.20 -11.62 -20.89
N LEU A 35 17.01 -10.31 -21.06
CA LEU A 35 16.39 -9.72 -22.23
C LEU A 35 17.22 -9.98 -23.51
N GLU A 36 18.52 -9.74 -23.48
CA GLU A 36 19.42 -10.02 -24.61
C GLU A 36 19.40 -11.51 -24.98
N GLY A 37 19.42 -12.39 -23.98
CA GLY A 37 19.27 -13.83 -24.17
C GLY A 37 17.94 -14.20 -24.82
N TYR A 38 16.82 -13.63 -24.35
CA TYR A 38 15.50 -13.82 -24.95
C TYR A 38 15.50 -13.37 -26.41
N ILE A 39 15.92 -12.13 -26.71
CA ILE A 39 15.95 -11.57 -28.07
C ILE A 39 16.82 -12.41 -29.01
N SER A 40 17.94 -12.93 -28.53
CA SER A 40 18.86 -13.74 -29.35
C SER A 40 18.22 -15.01 -29.91
N LEU A 41 17.21 -15.56 -29.22
CA LEU A 41 16.45 -16.74 -29.68
C LEU A 41 15.39 -16.40 -30.74
N ARG A 42 15.19 -15.13 -31.07
CA ARG A 42 14.06 -14.60 -31.89
C ARG A 42 12.68 -15.20 -31.53
N PRO A 43 12.32 -15.28 -30.24
CA PRO A 43 11.03 -15.76 -29.81
C PRO A 43 9.92 -14.76 -30.20
N PRO A 44 8.64 -15.17 -30.16
CA PRO A 44 7.54 -14.24 -30.32
C PRO A 44 7.54 -13.18 -29.22
N ARG A 45 6.76 -12.11 -29.42
CA ARG A 45 6.45 -11.16 -28.36
C ARG A 45 5.79 -11.86 -27.18
N LEU A 46 6.02 -11.31 -25.99
CA LEU A 46 5.38 -11.76 -24.77
C LEU A 46 3.88 -11.51 -24.84
N ASP A 47 3.11 -12.48 -24.36
CA ASP A 47 1.67 -12.36 -24.16
C ASP A 47 1.35 -11.55 -22.89
N LEU A 48 0.06 -11.28 -22.68
CA LEU A 48 -0.39 -10.50 -21.52
C LEU A 48 -0.07 -11.19 -20.20
N ASP A 49 -0.19 -12.51 -20.16
CA ASP A 49 0.05 -13.33 -18.96
C ASP A 49 1.53 -13.33 -18.56
N SER A 50 2.45 -13.19 -19.52
CA SER A 50 3.87 -12.98 -19.24
C SER A 50 4.20 -11.52 -18.93
N CYS A 51 3.53 -10.55 -19.58
CA CYS A 51 3.82 -9.12 -19.41
C CYS A 51 3.34 -8.59 -18.05
N THR A 52 2.15 -8.99 -17.60
CA THR A 52 1.51 -8.47 -16.38
C THR A 52 2.39 -8.70 -15.14
N PRO A 53 2.89 -9.92 -14.86
CA PRO A 53 3.77 -10.16 -13.72
C PRO A 53 5.07 -9.37 -13.76
N LEU A 54 5.63 -9.09 -14.94
CA LEU A 54 6.85 -8.28 -15.09
C LEU A 54 6.59 -6.82 -14.71
N VAL A 55 5.46 -6.26 -15.16
CA VAL A 55 5.05 -4.89 -14.83
C VAL A 55 4.75 -4.77 -13.34
N ASP A 56 3.99 -5.70 -12.79
CA ASP A 56 3.62 -5.71 -11.37
C ASP A 56 4.86 -5.84 -10.48
N ALA A 57 5.80 -6.72 -10.84
CA ALA A 57 7.08 -6.85 -10.14
C ALA A 57 7.89 -5.54 -10.13
N LEU A 58 7.96 -4.83 -11.26
CA LEU A 58 8.65 -3.54 -11.33
C LEU A 58 7.92 -2.45 -10.52
N LEU A 59 6.58 -2.41 -10.58
CA LEU A 59 5.77 -1.46 -9.82
C LEU A 59 5.91 -1.65 -8.31
N VAL A 60 5.85 -2.90 -7.85
CA VAL A 60 6.07 -3.30 -6.44
C VAL A 60 7.46 -2.86 -6.00
N SER A 61 8.49 -3.14 -6.81
CA SER A 61 9.86 -2.76 -6.49
C SER A 61 10.02 -1.25 -6.41
N LEU A 62 9.50 -0.50 -7.38
CA LEU A 62 9.50 0.98 -7.36
C LEU A 62 8.77 1.57 -6.16
N GLN A 63 7.70 0.92 -5.68
CA GLN A 63 6.97 1.35 -4.49
C GLN A 63 7.81 1.16 -3.21
N LEU A 64 8.65 0.12 -3.15
CA LEU A 64 9.47 -0.22 -1.99
C LEU A 64 10.84 0.48 -1.96
N LEU A 65 11.40 0.85 -3.13
CA LEU A 65 12.72 1.51 -3.22
C LEU A 65 12.89 2.70 -2.27
N PRO A 66 11.93 3.64 -2.11
CA PRO A 66 12.11 4.78 -1.20
C PRO A 66 12.36 4.38 0.25
N PHE A 67 11.90 3.21 0.69
CA PHE A 67 12.10 2.69 2.03
C PHE A 67 13.44 1.98 2.23
N GLN A 68 14.14 1.67 1.13
CA GLN A 68 15.42 0.97 1.15
C GLN A 68 16.57 1.92 0.82
N GLU A 69 16.46 2.63 -0.30
CA GLU A 69 17.47 3.55 -0.82
C GLU A 69 16.77 4.82 -1.36
N PRO A 70 16.46 5.79 -0.48
CA PRO A 70 15.89 7.07 -0.90
C PRO A 70 16.77 7.76 -1.94
N GLY A 71 16.19 8.14 -3.08
CA GLY A 71 16.92 8.80 -4.16
C GLY A 71 17.65 7.86 -5.12
N TYR A 72 17.38 6.55 -5.07
CA TYR A 72 17.86 5.60 -6.08
C TYR A 72 17.59 6.11 -7.51
N ASP A 73 18.62 6.08 -8.36
CA ASP A 73 18.49 6.49 -9.76
C ASP A 73 17.88 5.38 -10.62
N SER A 74 16.62 5.55 -11.02
CA SER A 74 15.92 4.62 -11.90
C SER A 74 16.31 4.74 -13.38
N SER A 75 17.29 5.57 -13.75
CA SER A 75 17.66 5.84 -15.15
C SER A 75 18.12 4.59 -15.90
N GLU A 76 18.91 3.73 -15.26
CA GLU A 76 19.37 2.47 -15.87
C GLU A 76 18.19 1.53 -16.14
N MET A 77 17.29 1.39 -15.16
CA MET A 77 16.09 0.57 -15.30
C MET A 77 15.18 1.13 -16.40
N ARG A 78 14.98 2.45 -16.45
CA ARG A 78 14.27 3.12 -17.54
C ARG A 78 14.87 2.75 -18.89
N SER A 79 16.21 2.82 -19.03
CA SER A 79 16.89 2.49 -20.28
C SER A 79 16.67 1.03 -20.71
N VAL A 80 16.71 0.09 -19.78
CA VAL A 80 16.46 -1.33 -20.09
C VAL A 80 14.99 -1.59 -20.44
N VAL A 81 14.06 -0.91 -19.76
CA VAL A 81 12.62 -1.10 -19.97
C VAL A 81 12.14 -0.44 -21.26
N THR A 82 12.54 0.80 -21.52
CA THR A 82 11.97 1.62 -22.61
C THR A 82 12.94 1.91 -23.74
N GLY A 83 14.23 1.62 -23.55
CA GLY A 83 15.29 2.00 -24.47
C GLY A 83 15.77 3.44 -24.30
N GLU A 84 15.11 4.26 -23.49
CA GLU A 84 15.44 5.67 -23.29
C GLU A 84 16.63 5.85 -22.35
N SER A 85 17.73 6.38 -22.87
CA SER A 85 18.89 6.77 -22.06
C SER A 85 18.84 8.24 -21.63
N ALA A 86 19.60 8.59 -20.59
CA ALA A 86 19.75 9.98 -20.14
C ALA A 86 20.35 10.89 -21.23
N ASP A 87 21.18 10.33 -22.11
CA ASP A 87 21.84 11.05 -23.21
C ASP A 87 20.94 11.21 -24.45
N GLY A 88 19.67 10.77 -24.38
CA GLY A 88 18.72 10.85 -25.48
C GLY A 88 18.91 9.78 -26.58
N CYS A 89 19.90 8.89 -26.44
CA CYS A 89 20.02 7.70 -27.28
C CYS A 89 18.89 6.70 -26.99
N PHE A 90 18.44 6.00 -28.04
CA PHE A 90 17.36 5.01 -27.97
C PHE A 90 17.87 3.64 -28.40
N SER A 91 17.81 2.66 -27.50
CA SER A 91 18.10 1.25 -27.83
C SER A 91 16.83 0.55 -28.33
N GLU A 92 16.91 -0.17 -29.44
CA GLU A 92 15.80 -1.03 -29.92
C GLU A 92 15.70 -2.35 -29.14
N HIS A 93 16.78 -2.74 -28.44
CA HIS A 93 16.83 -3.90 -27.56
C HIS A 93 16.43 -3.47 -26.14
N ASN A 94 15.13 -3.43 -25.89
CA ASN A 94 14.53 -3.04 -24.62
C ASN A 94 13.33 -3.94 -24.29
N LEU A 95 12.84 -3.90 -23.05
CA LEU A 95 11.70 -4.71 -22.65
C LEU A 95 10.44 -4.34 -23.45
N HIS A 96 10.18 -3.04 -23.64
CA HIS A 96 9.02 -2.53 -24.36
C HIS A 96 8.88 -3.16 -25.75
N SER A 97 9.97 -3.36 -26.50
CA SER A 97 9.92 -3.88 -27.87
C SER A 97 9.47 -5.34 -27.98
N ILE A 98 9.61 -6.12 -26.91
CA ILE A 98 9.15 -7.51 -26.83
C ILE A 98 7.80 -7.68 -26.13
N MET A 99 7.26 -6.64 -25.50
CA MET A 99 5.98 -6.70 -24.78
C MET A 99 4.77 -6.64 -25.72
N CYS A 100 3.62 -7.14 -25.24
CA CYS A 100 2.36 -7.11 -25.98
C CYS A 100 1.87 -5.68 -26.34
N TRP A 101 2.31 -4.66 -25.60
CA TRP A 101 1.90 -3.27 -25.80
C TRP A 101 2.75 -2.49 -26.84
N ALA A 102 3.80 -3.08 -27.40
CA ALA A 102 4.68 -2.43 -28.39
C ALA A 102 3.93 -1.98 -29.65
N ASP A 103 3.17 -2.89 -30.27
CA ASP A 103 2.27 -2.60 -31.40
C ASP A 103 0.81 -2.64 -30.95
N TYR A 104 0.41 -1.59 -30.24
CA TYR A 104 -0.95 -1.41 -29.74
C TYR A 104 -2.02 -1.19 -30.85
N ARG A 105 -1.78 -1.56 -32.11
CA ARG A 105 -2.82 -1.42 -33.17
C ARG A 105 -4.02 -2.33 -32.91
N ASP A 106 -3.80 -3.50 -32.30
CA ASP A 106 -4.84 -4.53 -32.14
C ASP A 106 -5.12 -4.99 -30.69
N SER A 107 -4.37 -4.54 -29.68
CA SER A 107 -4.57 -5.03 -28.31
C SER A 107 -5.74 -4.34 -27.62
N THR A 108 -6.72 -5.14 -27.21
CA THR A 108 -7.85 -4.77 -26.33
C THR A 108 -7.49 -4.82 -24.83
N HIS A 109 -6.24 -5.15 -24.52
CA HIS A 109 -5.75 -5.41 -23.17
C HIS A 109 -5.59 -4.13 -22.34
N SER A 110 -5.83 -4.24 -21.03
CA SER A 110 -5.59 -3.15 -20.07
C SER A 110 -4.12 -2.70 -20.13
N VAL A 111 -3.90 -1.40 -20.28
CA VAL A 111 -2.57 -0.77 -20.35
C VAL A 111 -2.27 0.08 -19.10
N GLY A 112 -3.21 0.15 -18.16
CA GLY A 112 -3.14 1.03 -16.98
C GLY A 112 -1.90 0.81 -16.10
N PRO A 113 -1.61 -0.43 -15.66
CA PRO A 113 -0.40 -0.72 -14.88
C PRO A 113 0.88 -0.34 -15.63
N TYR A 114 0.93 -0.63 -16.94
CA TYR A 114 2.09 -0.30 -17.75
C TYR A 114 2.30 1.21 -17.93
N LEU A 115 1.23 1.98 -18.15
CA LEU A 115 1.31 3.45 -18.16
C LEU A 115 1.82 4.00 -16.82
N SER A 116 1.33 3.45 -15.71
CA SER A 116 1.76 3.83 -14.37
C SER A 116 3.25 3.52 -14.15
N LEU A 117 3.73 2.38 -14.66
CA LEU A 117 5.15 2.02 -14.63
C LEU A 117 5.99 3.02 -15.42
N LEU A 118 5.58 3.35 -16.65
CA LEU A 118 6.30 4.31 -17.50
C LEU A 118 6.34 5.71 -16.88
N ALA A 119 5.25 6.13 -16.23
CA ALA A 119 5.19 7.37 -15.47
C ALA A 119 6.16 7.36 -14.28
N ARG A 120 6.22 6.27 -13.51
CA ARG A 120 7.13 6.13 -12.36
C ARG A 120 8.60 6.07 -12.75
N LEU A 121 8.90 5.39 -13.86
CA LEU A 121 10.25 5.38 -14.45
C LEU A 121 10.62 6.72 -15.10
N GLN A 122 9.70 7.68 -15.20
CA GLN A 122 9.88 8.96 -15.88
C GLN A 122 10.37 8.76 -17.33
N SER A 123 9.74 7.83 -18.04
CA SER A 123 9.93 7.66 -19.48
C SER A 123 9.03 8.64 -20.21
N ASP A 124 9.60 9.59 -20.95
CA ASP A 124 8.81 10.67 -21.52
C ASP A 124 8.21 10.31 -22.88
N ARG A 125 9.03 9.72 -23.77
CA ARG A 125 8.65 9.47 -25.17
C ARG A 125 7.77 8.23 -25.28
N THR A 126 8.14 7.12 -24.67
CA THR A 126 7.34 5.89 -24.67
C THR A 126 6.01 6.09 -23.92
N LEU A 127 6.02 6.82 -22.79
CA LEU A 127 4.77 7.17 -22.10
C LEU A 127 3.85 8.00 -23.00
N GLN A 128 4.38 9.04 -23.66
CA GLN A 128 3.57 9.91 -24.50
C GLN A 128 2.98 9.16 -25.71
N ASP A 129 3.76 8.28 -26.35
CA ASP A 129 3.27 7.48 -27.47
C ASP A 129 2.12 6.55 -27.06
N ILE A 130 2.28 5.82 -25.95
CA ILE A 130 1.22 4.92 -25.47
C ILE A 130 0.01 5.71 -24.96
N TRP A 131 0.23 6.83 -24.30
CA TRP A 131 -0.82 7.72 -23.83
C TRP A 131 -1.65 8.29 -24.99
N ASP A 132 -1.01 8.77 -26.06
CA ASP A 132 -1.69 9.31 -27.25
C ASP A 132 -2.51 8.23 -27.98
N ARG A 133 -2.07 6.97 -27.91
CA ARG A 133 -2.85 5.82 -28.43
C ARG A 133 -4.03 5.49 -27.53
N MET A 134 -3.84 5.51 -26.20
CA MET A 134 -4.89 5.22 -25.22
C MET A 134 -6.00 6.28 -25.23
N THR A 135 -5.64 7.56 -25.26
CA THR A 135 -6.60 8.67 -25.27
C THR A 135 -7.51 8.70 -26.49
N LYS A 136 -7.04 8.22 -27.66
CA LYS A 136 -7.88 8.04 -28.86
C LYS A 136 -9.00 7.00 -28.67
N ARG A 137 -8.84 6.09 -27.71
CA ARG A 137 -9.81 5.03 -27.38
C ARG A 137 -10.64 5.36 -26.14
N LEU A 138 -10.28 6.40 -25.38
CA LEU A 138 -11.10 6.86 -24.25
C LEU A 138 -12.47 7.26 -24.77
N ARG A 139 -13.46 6.50 -24.35
CA ARG A 139 -14.87 6.66 -24.67
C ARG A 139 -15.61 6.90 -23.35
N PRO A 140 -16.56 7.85 -23.30
CA PRO A 140 -17.33 8.12 -22.08
C PRO A 140 -18.06 6.89 -21.52
N GLU A 141 -18.32 5.88 -22.37
CA GLU A 141 -19.08 4.68 -22.00
C GLU A 141 -18.28 3.62 -21.21
N SER A 142 -16.99 3.82 -20.91
CA SER A 142 -16.14 2.83 -20.20
C SER A 142 -15.45 3.40 -18.95
N PRO A 143 -16.10 3.34 -17.77
CA PRO A 143 -15.56 3.86 -16.50
C PRO A 143 -14.19 3.26 -16.11
N HIS A 144 -14.00 1.95 -16.31
CA HIS A 144 -12.75 1.26 -15.96
C HIS A 144 -11.52 1.79 -16.72
N THR A 145 -11.72 2.31 -17.93
CA THR A 145 -10.62 2.88 -18.74
C THR A 145 -10.16 4.23 -18.16
N PHE A 146 -11.07 5.00 -17.54
CA PHE A 146 -10.73 6.24 -16.86
C PHE A 146 -9.94 5.99 -15.57
N HIS A 147 -10.30 4.97 -14.78
CA HIS A 147 -9.53 4.59 -13.60
C HIS A 147 -8.07 4.25 -13.92
N SER A 148 -7.84 3.51 -15.00
CA SER A 148 -6.48 3.24 -15.50
C SER A 148 -5.71 4.51 -15.87
N ALA A 149 -6.40 5.49 -16.49
CA ALA A 149 -5.81 6.78 -16.82
C ALA A 149 -5.50 7.62 -15.57
N TYR A 150 -6.38 7.60 -14.57
CA TYR A 150 -6.14 8.25 -13.27
C TYR A 150 -4.98 7.60 -12.50
N GLY A 151 -4.82 6.27 -12.60
CA GLY A 151 -3.64 5.58 -12.06
C GLY A 151 -2.32 6.13 -12.62
N CYS A 152 -2.26 6.36 -13.94
CA CYS A 152 -1.11 7.02 -14.58
C CYS A 152 -0.91 8.47 -14.11
N VAL A 153 -2.00 9.25 -13.96
CA VAL A 153 -1.92 10.63 -13.44
C VAL A 153 -1.40 10.63 -12.01
N LYS A 154 -1.92 9.74 -11.15
CA LYS A 154 -1.45 9.58 -9.78
C LYS A 154 0.03 9.20 -9.75
N ALA A 155 0.46 8.27 -10.58
CA ALA A 155 1.87 7.92 -10.72
C ALA A 155 2.75 9.12 -11.12
N LEU A 156 2.29 10.01 -12.00
CA LEU A 156 2.99 11.26 -12.34
C LEU A 156 3.06 12.23 -11.16
N VAL A 157 2.02 12.28 -10.32
CA VAL A 157 2.01 13.07 -9.08
C VAL A 157 3.00 12.51 -8.07
N ASP A 158 2.99 11.19 -7.87
CA ASP A 158 3.87 10.50 -6.91
C ASP A 158 5.37 10.76 -7.21
N VAL A 159 5.75 10.92 -8.49
CA VAL A 159 7.13 11.28 -8.91
C VAL A 159 7.38 12.78 -9.05
N GLY A 160 6.43 13.64 -8.67
CA GLY A 160 6.56 15.10 -8.67
C GLY A 160 6.33 15.79 -10.03
N ASN A 161 5.94 15.07 -11.08
CA ASN A 161 5.66 15.64 -12.41
C ASN A 161 4.23 16.21 -12.51
N HIS A 162 3.92 17.19 -11.65
CA HIS A 162 2.59 17.77 -11.53
C HIS A 162 2.12 18.46 -12.82
N ARG A 163 3.05 19.00 -13.62
CA ARG A 163 2.73 19.66 -14.90
C ARG A 163 2.19 18.66 -15.93
N LYS A 164 2.84 17.50 -16.08
CA LYS A 164 2.39 16.45 -17.00
C LYS A 164 1.09 15.81 -16.49
N ALA A 165 0.96 15.61 -15.18
CA ALA A 165 -0.29 15.15 -14.54
C ALA A 165 -1.50 16.04 -14.89
N VAL A 166 -1.38 17.36 -14.73
CA VAL A 166 -2.45 18.31 -15.12
C VAL A 166 -2.76 18.28 -16.61
N THR A 167 -1.72 18.10 -17.45
CA THR A 167 -1.90 17.98 -18.91
C THR A 167 -2.72 16.74 -19.26
N TYR A 168 -2.43 15.61 -18.62
CA TYR A 168 -3.14 14.36 -18.81
C TYR A 168 -4.57 14.43 -18.30
N LEU A 169 -4.82 15.04 -17.13
CA LEU A 169 -6.19 15.31 -16.65
C LEU A 169 -6.99 16.17 -17.61
N ARG A 170 -6.37 17.19 -18.22
CA ARG A 170 -7.04 18.03 -19.22
C ARG A 170 -7.39 17.24 -20.49
N GLN A 171 -6.53 16.32 -20.91
CA GLN A 171 -6.81 15.44 -22.05
C GLN A 171 -7.92 14.44 -21.74
N ILE A 172 -7.92 13.83 -20.55
CA ILE A 172 -9.03 12.98 -20.07
C ILE A 172 -10.34 13.78 -20.10
N SER A 173 -10.33 14.98 -19.50
CA SER A 173 -11.50 15.85 -19.45
C SER A 173 -12.04 16.17 -20.83
N LYS A 174 -11.14 16.51 -21.77
CA LYS A 174 -11.52 16.73 -23.18
C LYS A 174 -12.15 15.51 -23.83
N CYS A 175 -11.60 14.31 -23.61
CA CYS A 175 -12.16 13.06 -24.13
C CYS A 175 -13.53 12.72 -23.51
N ALA A 176 -13.78 13.17 -22.28
CA ALA A 176 -15.03 12.99 -21.55
C ALA A 176 -15.96 14.22 -21.60
N ASN A 177 -15.85 15.07 -22.63
CA ASN A 177 -16.70 16.25 -22.86
C ASN A 177 -16.70 17.26 -21.69
N GLY A 178 -15.53 17.56 -21.15
CA GLY A 178 -15.35 18.51 -20.05
C GLY A 178 -15.71 17.95 -18.68
N ASN A 179 -15.55 16.64 -18.47
CA ASN A 179 -15.88 15.94 -17.23
C ASN A 179 -14.73 15.03 -16.77
N LEU A 180 -14.70 14.65 -15.50
CA LEU A 180 -13.78 13.62 -15.00
C LEU A 180 -14.58 12.44 -14.44
N PRO A 181 -15.10 11.53 -15.28
CA PRO A 181 -16.02 10.48 -14.85
C PRO A 181 -15.40 9.58 -13.77
N SER A 182 -16.18 9.25 -12.75
CA SER A 182 -15.84 8.30 -11.67
C SER A 182 -14.54 8.65 -10.93
N LEU A 183 -14.18 9.94 -10.89
CA LEU A 183 -13.03 10.42 -10.14
C LEU A 183 -13.36 10.47 -8.64
N SER A 184 -14.63 10.65 -8.26
CA SER A 184 -15.06 10.57 -6.85
C SER A 184 -14.76 9.21 -6.21
N ASP A 185 -14.88 8.15 -7.02
CA ASP A 185 -14.76 6.75 -6.57
C ASP A 185 -13.34 6.21 -6.75
N PHE A 186 -12.42 7.04 -7.25
CA PHE A 186 -11.04 6.64 -7.48
C PHE A 186 -10.26 6.64 -6.16
N GLU A 187 -9.74 5.47 -5.76
CA GLU A 187 -8.98 5.29 -4.51
C GLU A 187 -7.81 6.29 -4.36
N GLY A 188 -7.20 6.69 -5.48
CA GLY A 188 -6.10 7.64 -5.50
C GLY A 188 -6.49 9.13 -5.40
N LEU A 189 -7.77 9.46 -5.22
CA LEU A 189 -8.27 10.85 -5.21
C LEU A 189 -7.56 11.71 -4.16
N LYS A 190 -7.37 11.22 -2.94
CA LYS A 190 -6.67 11.94 -1.86
C LYS A 190 -5.26 12.36 -2.28
N GLY A 191 -4.52 11.44 -2.91
CA GLY A 191 -3.17 11.73 -3.40
C GLY A 191 -3.14 12.77 -4.53
N LEU A 192 -4.17 12.80 -5.39
CA LEU A 192 -4.31 13.83 -6.41
C LEU A 192 -4.63 15.21 -5.80
N LEU A 193 -5.48 15.25 -4.77
CA LEU A 193 -5.87 16.48 -4.09
C LEU A 193 -4.79 17.04 -3.15
N ALA A 194 -3.89 16.19 -2.65
CA ALA A 194 -2.73 16.61 -1.88
C ALA A 194 -1.73 17.43 -2.73
N ALA A 195 -1.70 17.20 -4.05
CA ALA A 195 -0.85 17.95 -4.96
C ALA A 195 -1.52 19.27 -5.37
N GLU A 196 -1.08 20.39 -4.79
CA GLU A 196 -1.65 21.74 -4.96
C GLU A 196 -2.00 22.09 -6.42
N ARG A 197 -1.06 21.87 -7.35
CA ARG A 197 -1.26 22.18 -8.78
C ARG A 197 -2.37 21.36 -9.43
N VAL A 198 -2.53 20.11 -9.00
CA VAL A 198 -3.57 19.20 -9.49
C VAL A 198 -4.91 19.56 -8.86
N ALA A 199 -4.92 19.77 -7.54
CA ALA A 199 -6.09 20.23 -6.80
C ALA A 199 -6.70 21.51 -7.39
N TYR A 200 -5.88 22.50 -7.76
CA TYR A 200 -6.33 23.73 -8.39
C TYR A 200 -6.94 23.52 -9.78
N ALA A 201 -6.49 22.50 -10.52
CA ALA A 201 -6.99 22.21 -11.86
C ALA A 201 -8.33 21.45 -11.85
N ILE A 202 -8.55 20.57 -10.86
CA ILE A 202 -9.71 19.67 -10.81
C ILE A 202 -11.07 20.42 -10.93
N PRO A 203 -11.34 21.53 -10.21
CA PRO A 203 -12.62 22.24 -10.31
C PRO A 203 -12.97 22.70 -11.73
N GLN A 204 -11.96 23.04 -12.53
CA GLN A 204 -12.14 23.53 -13.90
C GLN A 204 -12.32 22.37 -14.91
N LEU A 205 -11.91 21.16 -14.54
CA LEU A 205 -11.87 19.99 -15.43
C LEU A 205 -12.97 18.97 -15.13
N ALA A 206 -13.44 18.93 -13.88
CA ALA A 206 -14.34 17.91 -13.35
C ALA A 206 -15.80 18.10 -13.75
N GLY A 207 -16.21 19.25 -14.30
CA GLY A 207 -17.55 19.44 -14.86
C GLY A 207 -18.68 19.02 -13.91
N LYS A 208 -19.44 18.00 -14.31
CA LYS A 208 -20.57 17.45 -13.54
C LYS A 208 -20.14 16.54 -12.39
N GLU A 209 -18.93 16.00 -12.44
CA GLU A 209 -18.37 15.17 -11.38
C GLU A 209 -17.97 15.99 -10.14
N TYR A 210 -17.71 17.29 -10.31
CA TYR A 210 -17.15 18.12 -9.23
C TYR A 210 -17.95 18.06 -7.91
N PRO A 211 -19.29 18.13 -7.90
CA PRO A 211 -20.07 17.93 -6.68
C PRO A 211 -19.84 16.56 -6.03
N SER A 212 -19.76 15.47 -6.81
CA SER A 212 -19.47 14.13 -6.29
C SER A 212 -18.08 14.03 -5.66
N ILE A 213 -17.09 14.72 -6.23
CA ILE A 213 -15.75 14.82 -5.64
C ILE A 213 -15.82 15.53 -4.28
N LEU A 214 -16.56 16.63 -4.18
CA LEU A 214 -16.76 17.34 -2.92
C LEU A 214 -17.50 16.49 -1.89
N GLU A 215 -18.56 15.77 -2.30
CA GLU A 215 -19.28 14.83 -1.43
C GLU A 215 -18.33 13.74 -0.90
N ALA A 216 -17.49 13.14 -1.76
CA ALA A 216 -16.51 12.14 -1.34
C ALA A 216 -15.47 12.70 -0.35
N GLN A 217 -15.02 13.95 -0.52
CA GLN A 217 -14.11 14.59 0.44
C GLN A 217 -14.79 14.92 1.76
N LEU A 218 -16.05 15.35 1.74
CA LEU A 218 -16.83 15.58 2.96
C LEU A 218 -17.05 14.27 3.72
N GLU A 219 -17.41 13.19 3.03
CA GLU A 219 -17.56 11.87 3.64
C GLU A 219 -16.26 11.37 4.27
N ASP A 220 -15.12 11.64 3.64
CA ASP A 220 -13.81 11.31 4.22
C ASP A 220 -13.51 12.12 5.49
N MET A 221 -13.74 13.43 5.46
CA MET A 221 -13.58 14.29 6.63
C MET A 221 -14.51 13.88 7.77
N GLU A 222 -15.77 13.55 7.47
CA GLU A 222 -16.75 13.06 8.43
C GLU A 222 -16.28 11.75 9.09
N LYS A 223 -15.78 10.78 8.30
CA LYS A 223 -15.21 9.52 8.81
C LYS A 223 -14.06 9.76 9.79
N ARG A 224 -13.16 10.67 9.44
CA ARG A 224 -12.02 11.07 10.30
C ARG A 224 -12.43 11.80 11.57
N LEU A 225 -13.60 12.44 11.56
CA LEU A 225 -14.22 13.02 12.75
C LEU A 225 -15.07 12.01 13.53
N GLY A 226 -15.25 10.78 13.02
CA GLY A 226 -16.08 9.74 13.64
C GLY A 226 -17.59 9.97 13.50
N ILE A 227 -18.01 10.87 12.60
CA ILE A 227 -19.41 11.24 12.35
C ILE A 227 -19.82 10.89 10.92
N THR A 228 -21.12 10.92 10.63
CA THR A 228 -21.65 10.70 9.28
C THR A 228 -22.94 11.47 9.07
N TRP A 229 -23.14 12.00 7.86
CA TRP A 229 -24.37 12.67 7.47
C TRP A 229 -25.54 11.69 7.27
N ASN A 230 -26.58 11.82 8.10
CA ASN A 230 -27.82 11.08 7.92
C ASN A 230 -28.78 11.85 7.00
N ARG A 231 -28.79 11.51 5.71
CA ARG A 231 -29.65 12.15 4.69
C ARG A 231 -31.15 12.14 5.02
N ARG A 232 -31.65 11.12 5.74
CA ARG A 232 -33.09 11.00 6.06
C ARG A 232 -33.53 11.94 7.17
N LYS A 233 -32.65 12.14 8.16
CA LYS A 233 -32.90 12.98 9.33
C LYS A 233 -32.33 14.40 9.17
N SER A 234 -31.52 14.65 8.13
CA SER A 234 -30.81 15.90 7.89
C SER A 234 -29.96 16.34 9.09
N VAL A 235 -29.26 15.39 9.69
CA VAL A 235 -28.39 15.60 10.86
C VAL A 235 -27.12 14.77 10.76
N HIS A 236 -26.03 15.24 11.36
CA HIS A 236 -24.84 14.42 11.59
C HIS A 236 -25.04 13.53 12.80
N THR A 237 -24.65 12.26 12.69
CA THR A 237 -24.71 11.27 13.77
C THR A 237 -23.35 10.62 13.98
N SER A 238 -23.07 10.09 15.17
CA SER A 238 -21.89 9.24 15.39
C SER A 238 -21.94 8.00 14.48
N ILE A 239 -20.81 7.62 13.89
CA ILE A 239 -20.71 6.41 13.05
C ILE A 239 -20.98 5.15 13.89
N SER A 240 -20.45 5.08 15.10
CA SER A 240 -20.62 3.92 15.98
C SER A 240 -22.01 3.86 16.61
N ASN A 241 -22.70 5.01 16.74
CA ASN A 241 -24.04 5.07 17.31
C ASN A 241 -24.93 6.08 16.57
N PRO A 242 -25.75 5.62 15.60
CA PRO A 242 -26.68 6.46 14.83
C PRO A 242 -27.80 7.12 15.66
N LEU A 243 -27.94 6.78 16.94
CA LEU A 243 -28.87 7.44 17.86
C LEU A 243 -28.27 8.71 18.46
N TYR A 244 -26.94 8.86 18.43
CA TYR A 244 -26.24 10.02 18.97
C TYR A 244 -26.09 11.10 17.90
N ILE A 245 -26.80 12.21 18.06
CA ILE A 245 -26.85 13.32 17.09
C ILE A 245 -25.74 14.33 17.41
N SER A 246 -24.80 14.50 16.48
CA SER A 246 -23.69 15.45 16.59
C SER A 246 -24.08 16.88 16.28
N SER A 247 -25.04 17.11 15.39
CA SER A 247 -25.30 18.45 14.81
C SER A 247 -25.83 19.50 15.80
N ASN A 248 -26.15 19.10 17.04
CA ASN A 248 -26.62 19.99 18.11
C ASN A 248 -25.57 20.21 19.21
N GLN A 249 -24.38 19.60 19.09
CA GLN A 249 -23.28 19.73 20.04
C GLN A 249 -22.04 20.29 19.34
N PRO A 250 -21.20 21.06 20.04
CA PRO A 250 -19.86 21.38 19.54
C PRO A 250 -19.10 20.10 19.19
N ILE A 251 -18.31 20.13 18.11
CA ILE A 251 -17.44 19.02 17.70
C ILE A 251 -16.38 18.71 18.76
N LEU A 252 -16.04 19.72 19.58
CA LEU A 252 -15.13 19.60 20.72
C LEU A 252 -15.83 20.15 21.95
N THR A 253 -16.13 19.29 22.91
CA THR A 253 -16.60 19.65 24.25
C THR A 253 -15.43 19.61 25.23
N VAL A 254 -15.48 20.44 26.28
CA VAL A 254 -14.44 20.50 27.33
C VAL A 254 -14.26 19.14 28.02
N ASP A 255 -15.35 18.36 28.07
CA ASP A 255 -15.40 17.05 28.71
C ASP A 255 -14.99 15.90 27.78
N GLY A 256 -14.70 16.17 26.49
CA GLY A 256 -14.33 15.13 25.52
C GLY A 256 -15.50 14.26 25.03
N ASP A 257 -16.69 14.41 25.62
CA ASP A 257 -17.95 13.74 25.23
C ASP A 257 -18.54 14.34 23.95
N SER A 258 -17.78 14.26 22.86
CA SER A 258 -18.21 14.70 21.53
C SER A 258 -18.65 13.52 20.69
N ALA A 259 -19.74 13.67 19.95
CA ALA A 259 -20.26 12.66 19.04
C ALA A 259 -19.17 12.15 18.10
N GLY A 260 -18.82 10.87 18.18
CA GLY A 260 -17.89 10.23 17.26
C GLY A 260 -16.41 10.28 17.67
N TYR A 261 -16.03 11.03 18.71
CA TYR A 261 -14.62 11.15 19.10
C TYR A 261 -14.00 9.82 19.56
N GLY A 262 -14.75 9.02 20.31
CA GLY A 262 -14.40 7.64 20.70
C GLY A 262 -14.80 6.57 19.67
N SER A 263 -15.07 6.95 18.42
CA SER A 263 -15.42 5.98 17.37
C SER A 263 -14.18 5.23 16.88
N ASN A 264 -14.19 3.90 16.95
CA ASN A 264 -13.14 3.07 16.34
C ASN A 264 -12.93 3.35 14.84
N MET A 265 -13.98 3.83 14.15
CA MET A 265 -13.88 4.20 12.73
C MET A 265 -13.05 5.46 12.51
N ARG A 266 -13.00 6.38 13.48
CA ARG A 266 -12.10 7.54 13.44
C ARG A 266 -10.65 7.10 13.45
N LEU A 267 -10.28 6.17 14.34
CA LEU A 267 -8.93 5.63 14.42
C LEU A 267 -8.52 4.97 13.09
N ILE A 268 -9.37 4.10 12.53
CA ILE A 268 -9.11 3.42 11.25
C ILE A 268 -8.96 4.44 10.12
N ALA A 269 -9.86 5.43 10.02
CA ALA A 269 -9.81 6.45 8.97
C ALA A 269 -8.57 7.34 9.05
N GLU A 270 -8.11 7.68 10.26
CA GLU A 270 -6.86 8.43 10.45
C GLU A 270 -5.62 7.59 10.09
N ILE A 271 -5.60 6.30 10.42
CA ILE A 271 -4.53 5.38 9.99
C ILE A 271 -4.49 5.28 8.47
N GLU A 272 -5.63 5.10 7.80
CA GLU A 272 -5.70 5.04 6.33
C GLU A 272 -5.26 6.35 5.67
N ALA A 273 -5.53 7.49 6.31
CA ALA A 273 -5.16 8.80 5.79
C ALA A 273 -3.66 9.13 5.98
N LEU A 274 -3.09 8.76 7.13
CA LEU A 274 -1.76 9.24 7.54
C LEU A 274 -0.69 8.13 7.62
N GLY A 275 -1.07 6.86 7.66
CA GLY A 275 -0.15 5.74 7.92
C GLY A 275 0.91 5.53 6.82
N CYS A 276 0.65 5.96 5.59
CA CYS A 276 1.63 5.95 4.49
C CYS A 276 2.43 7.25 4.39
N SER A 277 2.27 8.18 5.34
CA SER A 277 2.98 9.45 5.31
C SER A 277 4.48 9.27 5.49
N LYS A 278 5.23 10.19 4.87
CA LYS A 278 6.67 10.40 5.09
C LYS A 278 6.95 11.44 6.18
N SER A 279 5.93 12.15 6.67
CA SER A 279 6.08 13.12 7.75
C SER A 279 6.01 12.44 9.10
N MET A 280 7.06 12.59 9.91
CA MET A 280 7.08 12.06 11.27
C MET A 280 5.98 12.67 12.15
N LEU A 281 5.61 13.93 11.90
CA LEU A 281 4.54 14.59 12.64
C LEU A 281 3.18 13.93 12.33
N GLU A 282 2.94 13.57 11.08
CA GLU A 282 1.69 12.90 10.68
C GLU A 282 1.60 11.48 11.24
N LEU A 283 2.70 10.72 11.21
CA LEU A 283 2.76 9.43 11.90
C LEU A 283 2.62 9.57 13.42
N GLY A 284 3.16 10.65 14.00
CA GLY A 284 3.00 10.99 15.41
C GLY A 284 1.54 11.24 15.80
N LYS A 285 0.71 11.77 14.89
CA LYS A 285 -0.74 11.89 15.11
C LYS A 285 -1.39 10.52 15.23
N VAL A 286 -1.02 9.56 14.38
CA VAL A 286 -1.49 8.17 14.49
C VAL A 286 -1.05 7.56 15.82
N ALA A 287 0.21 7.76 16.21
CA ALA A 287 0.75 7.25 17.46
C ALA A 287 -0.01 7.81 18.69
N ASN A 288 -0.31 9.11 18.71
CA ASN A 288 -1.12 9.73 19.76
C ASN A 288 -2.55 9.18 19.80
N LEU A 289 -3.17 8.93 18.64
CA LEU A 289 -4.50 8.31 18.58
C LEU A 289 -4.49 6.89 19.16
N LEU A 290 -3.40 6.12 18.99
CA LEU A 290 -3.31 4.81 19.64
C LEU A 290 -3.31 4.90 21.16
N ASP A 291 -2.70 5.95 21.74
CA ASP A 291 -2.78 6.20 23.20
C ASP A 291 -4.20 6.60 23.62
N GLU A 292 -4.92 7.38 22.80
CA GLU A 292 -6.31 7.78 23.08
C GLU A 292 -7.27 6.58 23.13
N PHE A 293 -7.01 5.55 22.33
CA PHE A 293 -7.82 4.34 22.22
C PHE A 293 -7.26 3.16 23.04
N GLU A 294 -6.28 3.40 23.91
CA GLU A 294 -5.74 2.36 24.78
C GLU A 294 -6.83 1.83 25.74
N GLY A 295 -7.03 0.51 25.74
CA GLY A 295 -8.06 -0.16 26.55
C GLY A 295 -9.34 -0.50 25.79
N ASP A 296 -9.54 0.06 24.59
CA ASP A 296 -10.61 -0.35 23.69
C ASP A 296 -10.21 -1.60 22.87
N TYR A 297 -11.20 -2.22 22.22
CA TYR A 297 -10.96 -3.29 21.26
C TYR A 297 -11.78 -3.14 19.98
N ILE A 298 -11.15 -3.48 18.87
CA ILE A 298 -11.71 -3.40 17.52
C ILE A 298 -11.79 -4.81 16.94
N ARG A 299 -12.96 -5.24 16.51
CA ARG A 299 -13.10 -6.58 15.90
C ARG A 299 -12.35 -6.64 14.58
N ILE A 300 -11.58 -7.71 14.40
CA ILE A 300 -10.87 -8.01 13.16
C ILE A 300 -11.61 -9.11 12.40
N PHE A 301 -11.72 -8.92 11.09
CA PHE A 301 -12.11 -9.95 10.15
C PHE A 301 -10.89 -10.44 9.39
N ILE A 302 -10.79 -11.76 9.30
CA ILE A 302 -9.75 -12.45 8.56
C ILE A 302 -10.34 -12.91 7.23
N PRO A 303 -9.84 -12.40 6.09
CA PRO A 303 -10.28 -12.86 4.78
C PRO A 303 -10.05 -14.36 4.61
N ASN A 304 -11.01 -15.06 3.98
CA ASN A 304 -10.95 -16.49 3.63
C ASN A 304 -11.09 -17.51 4.78
N GLU A 305 -11.41 -17.08 6.01
CA GLU A 305 -11.61 -17.97 7.17
C GLU A 305 -13.02 -17.91 7.76
N ASP A 306 -14.05 -18.07 6.91
CA ASP A 306 -15.46 -18.10 7.33
C ASP A 306 -15.82 -19.22 8.35
N ALA A 307 -14.86 -20.05 8.75
CA ALA A 307 -15.04 -21.16 9.69
C ALA A 307 -13.99 -21.27 10.81
N ALA A 308 -13.15 -20.25 11.06
CA ALA A 308 -12.24 -20.31 12.22
C ALA A 308 -13.05 -20.35 13.54
N PRO A 309 -12.72 -21.22 14.51
CA PRO A 309 -13.47 -21.36 15.77
C PRO A 309 -13.26 -20.18 16.75
N TYR A 310 -12.54 -19.14 16.33
CA TYR A 310 -12.19 -17.99 17.15
C TYR A 310 -12.77 -16.69 16.58
N ASP A 311 -13.15 -15.78 17.48
CA ASP A 311 -13.31 -14.36 17.20
C ASP A 311 -11.96 -13.67 17.42
N PHE A 312 -11.61 -12.72 16.56
CA PHE A 312 -10.38 -11.93 16.67
C PHE A 312 -10.67 -10.46 16.96
N ALA A 313 -9.83 -9.85 17.78
CA ALA A 313 -9.88 -8.42 18.05
C ALA A 313 -8.48 -7.81 18.10
N TRP A 314 -8.38 -6.57 17.66
CA TRP A 314 -7.25 -5.70 17.82
C TRP A 314 -7.43 -4.85 19.08
N PHE A 315 -6.40 -4.79 19.91
CA PHE A 315 -6.29 -3.85 21.01
C PHE A 315 -5.33 -2.73 20.58
N PRO A 316 -5.84 -1.53 20.25
CA PRO A 316 -4.99 -0.39 19.91
C PRO A 316 -4.07 -0.05 21.06
N GLN A 317 -2.79 0.04 20.77
CA GLN A 317 -1.79 0.44 21.77
C GLN A 317 -0.54 0.91 21.07
N ARG A 318 0.00 2.05 21.50
CA ARG A 318 1.36 2.45 21.15
C ARG A 318 2.33 1.73 22.08
N SER A 319 2.97 0.70 21.55
CA SER A 319 4.05 0.03 22.26
C SER A 319 5.03 -0.47 21.20
N PRO A 320 6.21 0.14 21.02
CA PRO A 320 7.23 -0.50 20.21
C PRO A 320 7.64 -1.79 20.91
N ILE A 321 7.66 -2.91 20.18
CA ILE A 321 8.24 -4.14 20.72
C ILE A 321 9.68 -3.86 21.18
N GLU A 322 10.02 -4.25 22.41
CA GLU A 322 11.38 -4.13 22.94
C GLU A 322 12.33 -5.02 22.13
N LEU A 323 13.12 -4.38 21.26
CA LEU A 323 14.13 -5.04 20.46
C LEU A 323 15.46 -5.09 21.25
N PRO A 324 16.24 -6.17 21.14
CA PRO A 324 17.40 -6.44 22.00
C PRO A 324 18.55 -5.43 21.87
N ASN A 325 18.48 -4.50 20.90
CA ASN A 325 19.46 -3.43 20.71
C ASN A 325 18.93 -2.02 21.05
N ASP A 326 17.65 -1.88 21.41
CA ASP A 326 17.12 -0.63 21.93
C ASP A 326 17.41 -0.58 23.43
N SER A 327 18.35 0.27 23.82
CA SER A 327 18.64 0.55 25.22
C SER A 327 17.37 1.08 25.90
N LEU A 328 16.71 0.21 26.67
CA LEU A 328 15.75 0.48 27.75
C LEU A 328 15.17 1.91 27.75
N LEU A 329 14.08 2.12 27.00
CA LEU A 329 13.20 3.27 27.22
C LEU A 329 12.23 2.94 28.35
N VAL A 330 12.77 2.80 29.57
CA VAL A 330 11.96 2.83 30.78
C VAL A 330 11.48 4.26 30.96
N GLY A 331 10.22 4.49 30.60
CA GLY A 331 9.55 5.78 30.74
C GLY A 331 9.73 6.65 29.50
N ILE A 332 8.85 6.46 28.50
CA ILE A 332 8.66 7.46 27.44
C ILE A 332 8.13 8.72 28.11
N ASP A 333 9.01 9.69 28.32
CA ASP A 333 8.62 11.03 28.70
C ASP A 333 7.82 11.60 27.51
N ARG A 334 6.59 12.09 27.75
CA ARG A 334 5.67 12.60 26.70
C ARG A 334 6.23 13.77 25.87
N ASN A 335 7.45 14.22 26.17
CA ASN A 335 8.17 15.33 25.53
C ASN A 335 9.36 14.90 24.67
N GLU A 336 9.63 13.60 24.48
CA GLU A 336 10.65 13.19 23.51
C GLU A 336 10.23 13.51 22.07
N ALA A 337 11.20 13.98 21.28
CA ALA A 337 10.99 14.18 19.86
C ALA A 337 10.66 12.84 19.19
N TRP A 338 9.75 12.86 18.21
CA TRP A 338 9.41 11.67 17.43
C TRP A 338 10.68 11.04 16.86
N SER A 339 10.82 9.74 17.07
CA SER A 339 11.83 8.86 16.47
C SER A 339 11.16 7.64 15.85
N PRO A 340 11.77 6.97 14.86
CA PRO A 340 11.24 5.74 14.27
C PRO A 340 10.83 4.69 15.32
N SER A 341 11.65 4.48 16.35
CA SER A 341 11.33 3.56 17.44
C SER A 341 10.12 4.02 18.26
N THR A 342 10.01 5.29 18.65
CA THR A 342 8.85 5.81 19.41
C THR A 342 7.54 5.78 18.62
N LEU A 343 7.62 5.80 17.28
CA LEU A 343 6.49 5.64 16.37
C LEU A 343 6.11 4.16 16.16
N GLY A 344 6.89 3.22 16.69
CA GLY A 344 6.67 1.78 16.50
C GLY A 344 6.98 1.33 15.07
N LEU A 345 7.97 1.93 14.40
CA LEU A 345 8.34 1.54 13.05
C LEU A 345 9.18 0.26 13.06
N LEU A 346 8.70 -0.75 12.35
CA LEU A 346 9.26 -2.10 12.31
C LEU A 346 9.56 -2.50 10.87
N ARG A 347 10.64 -3.24 10.68
CA ARG A 347 11.00 -3.85 9.41
C ARG A 347 11.03 -5.35 9.54
N VAL A 348 10.23 -6.04 8.72
CA VAL A 348 10.21 -7.51 8.65
C VAL A 348 11.00 -7.94 7.42
N ARG A 349 12.04 -8.74 7.62
CA ARG A 349 12.90 -9.23 6.54
C ARG A 349 12.86 -10.75 6.48
N PRO A 350 12.69 -11.35 5.30
CA PRO A 350 12.80 -12.80 5.18
C PRO A 350 14.22 -13.25 5.53
N HIS A 351 14.33 -14.40 6.18
CA HIS A 351 15.60 -14.98 6.58
C HIS A 351 15.75 -16.37 5.98
N ARG A 352 16.88 -16.68 5.35
CA ARG A 352 17.21 -18.04 4.89
C ARG A 352 18.59 -18.42 5.40
N HIS A 353 18.64 -19.35 6.36
CA HIS A 353 19.83 -20.08 6.83
C HIS A 353 21.19 -19.38 6.59
N GLY A 354 21.40 -18.22 7.24
CA GLY A 354 22.70 -17.55 7.26
C GLY A 354 23.04 -16.64 6.07
N VAL A 355 22.12 -16.46 5.10
CA VAL A 355 22.29 -15.47 4.02
C VAL A 355 21.12 -14.49 4.07
N SER A 356 21.39 -13.28 4.58
CA SER A 356 20.52 -12.12 4.34
C SER A 356 20.64 -11.79 2.85
N LEU A 357 19.67 -12.23 2.05
CA LEU A 357 19.65 -11.88 0.64
C LEU A 357 19.27 -10.40 0.54
N VAL A 358 20.24 -9.57 0.12
CA VAL A 358 20.11 -8.10 -0.03
C VAL A 358 18.93 -7.70 -0.93
N THR A 359 18.42 -8.64 -1.73
CA THR A 359 17.39 -8.45 -2.76
C THR A 359 15.98 -8.95 -2.39
N GLU A 360 15.73 -9.38 -1.16
CA GLU A 360 14.38 -9.83 -0.76
C GLU A 360 13.52 -8.69 -0.20
N TYR A 361 12.24 -8.69 -0.56
CA TYR A 361 11.28 -7.66 -0.14
C TYR A 361 11.12 -7.61 1.37
N CYS A 362 11.42 -6.45 1.94
CA CYS A 362 11.17 -6.16 3.33
C CYS A 362 9.77 -5.55 3.46
N LEU A 363 9.06 -5.87 4.54
CA LEU A 363 7.87 -5.13 4.94
C LEU A 363 8.30 -3.96 5.82
N HIS A 364 7.74 -2.79 5.54
CA HIS A 364 7.96 -1.55 6.29
C HIS A 364 6.66 -1.20 7.01
N LEU A 365 6.66 -1.41 8.32
CA LEU A 365 5.45 -1.50 9.13
C LEU A 365 5.43 -0.41 10.22
N MET A 366 4.24 0.04 10.58
CA MET A 366 4.00 0.76 11.83
C MET A 366 3.17 -0.13 12.75
N GLN A 367 3.64 -0.37 13.97
CA GLN A 367 2.91 -1.14 14.96
C GLN A 367 1.71 -0.35 15.47
N LEU A 368 0.55 -1.00 15.52
CA LEU A 368 -0.71 -0.41 15.92
C LEU A 368 -1.30 -1.05 17.18
N GLY A 369 -0.70 -2.14 17.67
CA GLY A 369 -1.13 -2.83 18.89
C GLY A 369 -1.11 -4.35 18.71
N TYR A 370 -1.97 -5.05 19.45
CA TYR A 370 -1.92 -6.51 19.58
C TYR A 370 -3.17 -7.20 19.08
N LEU A 371 -3.00 -8.40 18.54
CA LEU A 371 -4.09 -9.28 18.13
C LEU A 371 -4.40 -10.29 19.24
N VAL A 372 -5.66 -10.31 19.65
CA VAL A 372 -6.17 -11.28 20.61
C VAL A 372 -7.25 -12.16 19.97
N ALA A 373 -7.41 -13.36 20.50
CA ALA A 373 -8.43 -14.31 20.10
C ALA A 373 -9.29 -14.73 21.29
N ARG A 374 -10.52 -15.12 21.01
CA ARG A 374 -11.39 -15.82 21.97
C ARG A 374 -12.20 -16.88 21.24
N PRO A 375 -12.51 -18.04 21.85
CA PRO A 375 -13.38 -19.03 21.21
C PRO A 375 -14.76 -18.44 20.88
N LYS A 376 -15.33 -18.82 19.73
CA LYS A 376 -16.71 -18.49 19.39
C LYS A 376 -17.65 -19.23 20.35
N SER A 377 -18.54 -18.50 21.00
CA SER A 377 -19.55 -19.11 21.87
C SER A 377 -20.49 -19.97 21.04
N ALA A 378 -20.56 -21.28 21.34
CA ALA A 378 -21.55 -22.16 20.75
C ALA A 378 -22.95 -21.73 21.23
N GLN A 379 -23.87 -21.47 20.28
CA GLN A 379 -25.25 -21.08 20.57
C GLN A 379 -25.85 -21.94 21.70
N GLY A 380 -26.26 -21.30 22.81
CA GLY A 380 -27.26 -21.87 23.72
C GLY A 380 -26.87 -22.15 25.17
N ALA A 381 -25.69 -21.76 25.65
CA ALA A 381 -25.37 -21.86 27.08
C ALA A 381 -25.43 -20.48 27.77
N PHE A 382 -26.49 -20.27 28.55
CA PHE A 382 -26.68 -19.18 29.52
C PHE A 382 -25.67 -19.25 30.67
N LEU A 383 -24.38 -19.13 30.37
CA LEU A 383 -23.31 -18.94 31.34
C LEU A 383 -22.27 -18.02 30.68
N GLU A 384 -22.53 -16.72 30.73
CA GLU A 384 -21.54 -15.66 30.54
C GLU A 384 -20.49 -15.74 31.66
N ALA A 385 -19.71 -16.81 31.72
CA ALA A 385 -18.32 -16.65 32.13
C ALA A 385 -17.66 -16.00 30.92
N ALA A 386 -17.56 -14.67 30.92
CA ALA A 386 -16.91 -13.90 29.87
C ALA A 386 -15.53 -14.51 29.60
N GLN A 387 -15.40 -15.28 28.51
CA GLN A 387 -14.11 -15.82 28.11
C GLN A 387 -13.21 -14.63 27.85
N SER A 388 -12.12 -14.54 28.62
CA SER A 388 -11.14 -13.48 28.49
C SER A 388 -10.46 -13.59 27.13
N TRP A 389 -10.17 -12.45 26.53
CA TRP A 389 -9.30 -12.39 25.36
C TRP A 389 -7.94 -12.99 25.67
N GLU A 390 -7.46 -13.87 24.79
CA GLU A 390 -6.14 -14.50 24.86
C GLU A 390 -5.21 -13.89 23.82
N GLU A 391 -3.96 -13.60 24.20
CA GLU A 391 -2.96 -13.08 23.26
C GLU A 391 -2.58 -14.15 22.23
N THR A 392 -2.63 -13.79 20.95
CA THR A 392 -2.25 -14.72 19.86
C THR A 392 -0.74 -14.72 19.59
N GLY A 393 -0.02 -13.76 20.16
CA GLY A 393 1.37 -13.47 19.84
C GLY A 393 1.59 -12.74 18.51
N HIS A 394 0.52 -12.28 17.87
CA HIS A 394 0.60 -11.42 16.69
C HIS A 394 0.43 -9.96 17.09
N ILE A 395 1.17 -9.09 16.41
CA ILE A 395 0.93 -7.64 16.41
C ILE A 395 0.07 -7.25 15.22
N VAL A 396 -0.75 -6.22 15.40
CA VAL A 396 -1.46 -5.54 14.31
C VAL A 396 -0.59 -4.40 13.82
N THR A 397 -0.40 -4.32 12.51
CA THR A 397 0.50 -3.35 11.87
C THR A 397 -0.13 -2.71 10.65
N TRP A 398 0.37 -1.52 10.30
CA TRP A 398 0.09 -0.85 9.03
C TRP A 398 1.28 -1.01 8.09
N ASP A 399 1.05 -1.59 6.92
CA ASP A 399 2.01 -1.64 5.81
C ASP A 399 2.14 -0.24 5.19
N ARG A 400 3.21 0.48 5.54
CA ARG A 400 3.45 1.86 5.11
C ARG A 400 3.66 1.96 3.60
N ALA A 401 4.15 0.91 2.96
CA ALA A 401 4.43 0.91 1.54
C ALA A 401 3.15 0.69 0.71
N PHE A 402 2.24 -0.15 1.18
CA PHE A 402 1.04 -0.54 0.41
C PHE A 402 -0.29 -0.03 0.97
N GLY A 403 -0.30 0.56 2.18
CA GLY A 403 -1.49 1.15 2.78
C GLY A 403 -2.55 0.14 3.18
N ARG A 404 -2.18 -0.85 3.98
CA ARG A 404 -3.09 -1.93 4.40
C ARG A 404 -2.72 -2.47 5.79
N PHE A 405 -3.72 -3.05 6.45
CA PHE A 405 -3.51 -3.74 7.73
C PHE A 405 -2.92 -5.15 7.50
N ILE A 406 -1.86 -5.45 8.24
CA ILE A 406 -1.19 -6.75 8.27
C ILE A 406 -1.00 -7.16 9.72
N VAL A 407 -1.14 -8.45 10.02
CA VAL A 407 -0.70 -9.02 11.30
C VAL A 407 0.58 -9.80 11.11
N VAL A 408 1.47 -9.69 12.09
CA VAL A 408 2.78 -10.35 12.08
C VAL A 408 2.96 -11.07 13.41
N PHE A 409 3.30 -12.35 13.36
CA PHE A 409 3.63 -13.13 14.54
C PHE A 409 5.00 -12.70 15.07
N VAL A 410 5.08 -12.37 16.35
CA VAL A 410 6.32 -11.95 17.02
C VAL A 410 6.62 -12.79 18.27
N GLY A 411 5.83 -13.83 18.52
CA GLY A 411 5.92 -14.62 19.75
C GLY A 411 5.16 -13.95 20.88
N LYS A 412 5.71 -13.91 22.10
CA LYS A 412 5.02 -13.25 23.22
C LYS A 412 5.08 -11.74 23.04
N SER A 413 3.92 -11.13 22.81
CA SER A 413 3.69 -9.72 22.49
C SER A 413 4.28 -8.69 23.46
N ARG A 414 4.63 -9.12 24.68
CA ARG A 414 5.03 -8.26 25.81
C ARG A 414 6.39 -8.64 26.43
N GLU A 415 7.12 -9.58 25.87
CA GLU A 415 8.47 -9.93 26.33
C GLU A 415 9.52 -9.40 25.33
N PRO A 416 10.72 -8.98 25.79
CA PRO A 416 11.80 -8.55 24.91
C PRO A 416 12.10 -9.61 23.85
N LEU A 417 12.26 -9.19 22.60
CA LEU A 417 12.55 -10.12 21.51
C LEU A 417 13.93 -10.75 21.69
N ASP A 418 13.97 -12.07 21.83
CA ASP A 418 15.22 -12.83 21.94
C ASP A 418 15.81 -13.06 20.53
N ALA A 419 16.95 -12.42 20.23
CA ALA A 419 17.57 -12.41 18.90
C ALA A 419 17.83 -13.81 18.32
N GLU A 420 17.97 -14.84 19.17
CA GLU A 420 18.20 -16.24 18.74
C GLU A 420 16.91 -17.04 18.53
N LYS A 421 15.75 -16.59 19.05
CA LYS A 421 14.45 -17.26 18.86
C LYS A 421 13.64 -16.72 17.68
N GLN A 422 14.05 -15.60 17.10
CA GLN A 422 13.43 -14.96 15.93
C GLN A 422 13.55 -15.75 14.63
N LEU A 423 14.17 -16.94 14.64
CA LEU A 423 14.51 -17.69 13.43
C LEU A 423 13.42 -18.66 12.97
N PHE A 424 12.40 -18.94 13.78
CA PHE A 424 11.35 -19.89 13.44
C PHE A 424 10.02 -19.43 14.05
N ALA A 425 8.92 -19.60 13.32
CA ALA A 425 7.57 -19.61 13.88
C ALA A 425 7.07 -21.06 14.01
N PRO A 426 7.58 -21.89 14.96
CA PRO A 426 7.07 -23.24 15.09
C PRO A 426 5.77 -23.19 15.90
N ASN A 427 4.71 -23.80 15.36
CA ASN A 427 3.40 -23.96 16.00
C ASN A 427 2.58 -22.67 16.15
N LEU A 428 2.11 -22.13 15.03
CA LEU A 428 1.09 -21.07 15.04
C LEU A 428 -0.20 -21.59 15.70
N SER A 429 -0.56 -21.00 16.83
CA SER A 429 -1.84 -21.23 17.50
C SER A 429 -2.96 -20.45 16.81
N PHE A 430 -4.22 -20.83 17.06
CA PHE A 430 -5.42 -20.14 16.55
C PHE A 430 -5.66 -20.21 15.04
N GLY A 431 -4.87 -21.00 14.29
CA GLY A 431 -5.07 -21.22 12.85
C GLY A 431 -4.56 -20.08 11.95
N LEU A 432 -3.84 -19.12 12.53
CA LEU A 432 -3.32 -17.95 11.82
C LEU A 432 -2.01 -18.26 11.08
N ASP A 433 -1.80 -17.60 9.94
CA ASP A 433 -0.51 -17.53 9.26
C ASP A 433 0.42 -16.52 9.97
N ALA A 434 1.73 -16.75 9.89
CA ALA A 434 2.71 -15.90 10.57
C ALA A 434 2.71 -14.44 10.09
N VAL A 435 2.38 -14.21 8.81
CA VAL A 435 2.16 -12.89 8.23
C VAL A 435 0.93 -12.96 7.36
N MET A 436 -0.10 -12.17 7.67
CA MET A 436 -1.34 -12.18 6.90
C MET A 436 -2.06 -10.84 6.92
N ARG A 437 -2.91 -10.62 5.93
CA ARG A 437 -3.72 -9.42 5.81
C ARG A 437 -4.98 -9.54 6.66
N VAL A 438 -5.38 -8.43 7.28
CA VAL A 438 -6.60 -8.35 8.11
C VAL A 438 -7.43 -7.12 7.78
N CYS A 439 -8.71 -7.14 8.14
CA CYS A 439 -9.61 -6.01 7.96
C CYS A 439 -10.28 -5.64 9.29
N PRO A 440 -9.99 -4.46 9.87
CA PRO A 440 -10.70 -3.99 11.05
C PRO A 440 -12.08 -3.44 10.65
N GLY A 441 -13.14 -3.83 11.36
CA GLY A 441 -14.50 -3.35 11.12
C GLY A 441 -15.29 -4.11 10.04
N LYS A 442 -16.63 -4.00 10.07
CA LYS A 442 -17.56 -4.84 9.26
C LYS A 442 -17.73 -4.39 7.80
N ASP A 443 -17.34 -3.17 7.44
CA ASP A 443 -17.77 -2.51 6.20
C ASP A 443 -16.60 -1.86 5.43
N LEU A 444 -15.67 -2.65 4.93
CA LEU A 444 -14.69 -2.18 3.93
C LEU A 444 -14.86 -2.98 2.63
N PRO A 445 -15.32 -2.34 1.54
CA PRO A 445 -15.44 -3.00 0.25
C PRO A 445 -14.05 -3.23 -0.36
N GLY A 446 -13.82 -4.46 -0.82
CA GLY A 446 -13.12 -4.74 -2.08
C GLY A 446 -11.71 -4.17 -2.27
N GLN A 447 -10.84 -4.18 -1.25
CA GLN A 447 -9.42 -4.00 -1.50
C GLN A 447 -8.87 -5.25 -2.23
N THR A 448 -8.58 -5.08 -3.51
CA THR A 448 -8.13 -6.09 -4.46
C THR A 448 -7.01 -7.01 -3.93
N ASP A 449 -7.11 -8.28 -4.31
CA ASP A 449 -6.18 -9.37 -4.02
C ASP A 449 -4.82 -9.15 -4.69
N SER A 450 -4.03 -8.22 -4.16
CA SER A 450 -2.58 -8.34 -4.27
C SER A 450 -2.10 -9.08 -3.03
N THR A 451 -1.76 -10.36 -3.21
CA THR A 451 -1.06 -11.14 -2.20
C THR A 451 0.12 -10.31 -1.68
N PRO A 452 0.37 -10.28 -0.36
CA PRO A 452 1.54 -9.59 0.15
C PRO A 452 2.79 -10.11 -0.57
N PRO A 453 3.78 -9.25 -0.87
CA PRO A 453 5.05 -9.71 -1.44
C PRO A 453 5.75 -10.74 -0.53
N PHE A 454 5.37 -10.76 0.75
CA PHE A 454 5.54 -11.88 1.67
C PHE A 454 4.52 -12.99 1.36
N GLY A 455 4.87 -13.93 0.48
CA GLY A 455 4.03 -15.11 0.23
C GLY A 455 3.87 -15.99 1.48
N HIS A 456 2.83 -16.83 1.50
CA HIS A 456 2.47 -17.81 2.54
C HIS A 456 3.55 -18.88 2.87
N SER A 457 4.80 -18.71 2.44
CA SER A 457 5.85 -19.74 2.47
C SER A 457 7.15 -19.32 3.18
N TYR A 458 7.23 -18.13 3.76
CA TYR A 458 8.40 -17.77 4.57
C TYR A 458 8.23 -18.32 6.00
N SER A 459 8.80 -19.50 6.26
CA SER A 459 8.85 -20.09 7.60
C SER A 459 9.85 -19.42 8.56
N MET A 460 10.64 -18.47 8.05
CA MET A 460 11.67 -17.73 8.78
C MET A 460 11.76 -16.28 8.30
N TYR A 461 11.68 -15.35 9.25
CA TYR A 461 11.88 -13.92 9.04
C TYR A 461 12.40 -13.29 10.33
N CYS A 462 13.11 -12.19 10.23
CA CYS A 462 13.51 -11.38 11.38
C CYS A 462 12.72 -10.08 11.43
N VAL A 463 12.48 -9.60 12.64
CA VAL A 463 11.80 -8.32 12.91
C VAL A 463 12.81 -7.40 13.56
N ASP A 464 13.10 -6.29 12.91
CA ASP A 464 14.04 -5.27 13.37
C ASP A 464 13.34 -3.91 13.47
N ALA A 465 13.97 -2.94 14.13
CA ALA A 465 13.52 -1.55 14.07
C ALA A 465 13.72 -1.03 12.62
N ASP A 466 12.73 -0.33 12.08
CA ASP A 466 12.89 0.33 10.79
C ASP A 466 13.60 1.68 11.01
N PRO A 467 14.78 1.92 10.39
CA PRO A 467 15.45 3.22 10.48
C PRO A 467 14.66 4.36 9.83
N GLY A 468 13.61 4.07 9.05
CA GLY A 468 12.74 5.06 8.42
C GLY A 468 13.46 6.02 7.46
N PRO A 469 14.29 5.52 6.51
CA PRO A 469 15.07 6.38 5.63
C PRO A 469 14.19 7.19 4.66
N ASP A 470 12.93 6.78 4.48
CA ASP A 470 11.93 7.48 3.68
C ASP A 470 11.33 8.73 4.35
N LEU A 471 11.56 8.88 5.66
CA LEU A 471 10.95 9.93 6.48
C LEU A 471 11.61 11.30 6.24
N VAL A 472 10.79 12.34 6.22
CA VAL A 472 11.21 13.73 6.11
C VAL A 472 11.11 14.40 7.48
N PHE A 473 12.23 14.95 7.94
CA PHE A 473 12.26 15.80 9.12
C PHE A 473 11.83 17.21 8.71
N GLU A 474 10.65 17.65 9.14
CA GLU A 474 10.30 19.06 9.05
C GLU A 474 11.18 19.84 10.03
N THR A 475 12.28 20.40 9.54
CA THR A 475 12.94 21.50 10.24
C THR A 475 11.99 22.67 10.20
N THR A 476 11.38 23.00 11.34
CA THR A 476 10.61 24.22 11.52
C THR A 476 11.43 25.41 11.03
N SER A 477 11.02 26.00 9.90
CA SER A 477 11.57 27.23 9.35
C SER A 477 10.74 28.43 9.76
#